data_AF-A0A3M8TNC7-F1
#
_entry.id   AF-A0A3M8TNC7-F1
#
_cell.length_a   1.000
_cell.length_b   1.000
_cell.length_c   1.000
_cell.angle_alpha   90.00
_cell.angle_beta   90.00
_cell.angle_gamma   90.00
#
_symmetry.space_group_name_H-M   'P 1'
#
loop_
_entity.id
_entity.type
_entity.pdbx_description
1 polymer ?
#
loop_
_entity_poly.entity_id
_entity_poly.type
_entity_poly.pdbx_seq_one_letter_code
_entity_poly.pdbx_strand_id
1 'polypeptide(L)'
;GAGALAGRRGAARERVAALTAREREVLAFLGGGLSNGQIARRLHVVEGTVKAHVSSILARLGVDNRAAAAVVAHEAGVVPPPREHN
;
A
#
# COMPACT_ATOMS: atom_id res chain seq x y z
N GLY A 1 20.78 -15.58 -1.72
CA GLY A 1 21.54 -15.12 -0.53
C GLY A 1 20.68 -14.20 0.32
N ALA A 2 20.72 -14.36 1.65
CA ALA A 2 19.88 -13.60 2.59
C ALA A 2 20.08 -12.07 2.55
N GLY A 3 21.26 -11.59 2.13
CA GLY A 3 21.57 -10.15 2.00
C GLY A 3 20.77 -9.43 0.91
N ALA A 4 20.45 -10.09 -0.21
CA ALA A 4 19.67 -9.49 -1.29
C ALA A 4 18.20 -9.27 -0.90
N LEU A 5 17.61 -10.18 -0.11
CA LEU A 5 16.26 -10.01 0.43
C LEU A 5 16.19 -8.89 1.48
N ALA A 6 17.21 -8.75 2.32
CA ALA A 6 17.31 -7.65 3.28
C ALA A 6 17.40 -6.29 2.58
N GLY A 7 18.21 -6.17 1.51
CA GLY A 7 18.31 -4.95 0.71
C GLY A 7 16.99 -4.56 0.03
N ARG A 8 16.26 -5.54 -0.54
CA ARG A 8 14.95 -5.29 -1.17
C ARG A 8 13.90 -4.79 -0.16
N ARG A 9 13.87 -5.38 1.04
CA ARG A 9 12.98 -4.92 2.13
C ARG A 9 13.34 -3.51 2.62
N GLY A 10 14.63 -3.17 2.69
CA GLY A 10 15.09 -1.82 3.04
C GLY A 10 14.61 -0.77 2.04
N ALA A 11 14.84 -1.01 0.75
CA ALA A 11 14.40 -0.12 -0.32
C ALA A 11 12.86 0.02 -0.38
N ALA A 12 12.12 -1.07 -0.19
CA ALA A 12 10.66 -1.03 -0.11
C ALA A 12 10.18 -0.18 1.08
N ARG A 13 10.79 -0.34 2.26
CA ARG A 13 10.47 0.48 3.45
C ARG A 13 10.76 1.95 3.23
N GLU A 14 11.85 2.30 2.58
CA GLU A 14 12.20 3.70 2.27
C GLU A 14 11.20 4.34 1.30
N ARG A 15 10.83 3.62 0.22
CA ARG A 15 9.79 4.08 -0.73
C ARG A 15 8.44 4.28 -0.04
N VAL A 16 8.07 3.38 0.87
CA VAL A 16 6.83 3.50 1.65
C VAL A 16 6.93 4.60 2.71
N ALA A 17 8.12 4.88 3.26
CA ALA A 17 8.34 5.99 4.19
C ALA A 17 8.18 7.37 3.50
N ALA A 18 8.44 7.46 2.19
CA ALA A 18 8.19 8.66 1.39
C ALA A 18 6.68 8.91 1.10
N LEU A 19 5.81 7.96 1.43
CA LEU A 19 4.37 8.14 1.34
C LEU A 19 3.82 8.88 2.57
N THR A 20 2.82 9.73 2.34
CA THR A 20 2.05 10.36 3.42
C THR A 20 1.35 9.29 4.27
N ALA A 21 0.93 9.65 5.48
CA ALA A 21 0.19 8.74 6.36
C ALA A 21 -1.05 8.14 5.65
N ARG A 22 -1.77 8.98 4.90
CA ARG A 22 -2.96 8.54 4.17
C ARG A 22 -2.65 7.60 3.00
N GLU A 23 -1.58 7.88 2.26
CA GLU A 23 -1.11 6.99 1.19
C GLU A 23 -0.64 5.64 1.74
N ARG A 24 0.02 5.63 2.90
CA ARG A 24 0.42 4.38 3.58
C ARG A 24 -0.77 3.56 4.04
N GLU A 25 -1.82 4.18 4.58
CA GLU A 25 -3.06 3.49 4.93
C GLU A 25 -3.72 2.84 3.70
N VAL A 26 -3.87 3.61 2.61
CA VAL A 26 -4.43 3.10 1.36
C VAL A 26 -3.57 1.95 0.82
N LEU A 27 -2.24 2.10 0.84
CA LEU A 27 -1.31 1.05 0.42
C LEU A 27 -1.44 -0.21 1.30
N ALA A 28 -1.60 -0.06 2.61
CA ALA A 28 -1.83 -1.19 3.51
C ALA A 28 -3.09 -1.95 3.12
N PHE A 29 -4.22 -1.26 2.93
CA PHE A 29 -5.45 -1.92 2.50
C PHE A 29 -5.34 -2.55 1.10
N LEU A 30 -4.61 -1.94 0.18
CA LEU A 30 -4.30 -2.52 -1.13
C LEU A 30 -3.47 -3.81 -1.00
N GLY A 31 -2.45 -3.80 -0.14
CA GLY A 31 -1.65 -4.99 0.18
C GLY A 31 -2.50 -6.11 0.80
N GLY A 32 -3.51 -5.75 1.60
CA GLY A 32 -4.51 -6.69 2.12
C GLY A 32 -5.54 -7.18 1.09
N GLY A 33 -5.45 -6.76 -0.18
CA GLY A 33 -6.34 -7.20 -1.26
C GLY A 33 -7.70 -6.50 -1.32
N LEU A 34 -7.89 -5.37 -0.63
CA LEU A 34 -9.17 -4.67 -0.64
C LEU A 34 -9.44 -3.97 -1.99
N SER A 35 -10.71 -3.85 -2.35
CA SER A 35 -11.16 -3.04 -3.49
C SER A 35 -11.22 -1.56 -3.14
N ASN A 36 -11.17 -0.67 -4.13
CA ASN A 36 -11.27 0.78 -3.90
C ASN A 36 -12.54 1.16 -3.15
N GLY A 37 -13.67 0.49 -3.40
CA GLY A 37 -14.91 0.69 -2.66
C GLY A 37 -14.84 0.24 -1.19
N GLN A 38 -14.13 -0.86 -0.89
CA GLN A 38 -13.93 -1.31 0.49
C GLN A 38 -12.99 -0.38 1.26
N ILE A 39 -11.95 0.13 0.60
CA ILE A 39 -11.04 1.14 1.13
C ILE A 39 -11.81 2.43 1.39
N ALA A 40 -12.60 2.90 0.42
CA ALA A 40 -13.43 4.09 0.53
C ALA A 40 -14.34 4.04 1.76
N ARG A 41 -15.02 2.90 1.98
CA ARG A 41 -15.86 2.69 3.17
C ARG A 41 -15.08 2.77 4.49
N ARG A 42 -13.90 2.14 4.57
CA ARG A 42 -13.05 2.15 5.77
C ARG A 42 -12.47 3.53 6.06
N LEU A 43 -12.19 4.26 5.00
CA LEU A 43 -11.57 5.57 5.03
C LEU A 43 -12.60 6.71 5.12
N HIS A 44 -13.89 6.39 5.08
CA HIS A 44 -15.00 7.34 5.03
C HIS A 44 -14.86 8.38 3.90
N VAL A 45 -14.38 7.92 2.73
CA VAL A 45 -14.23 8.73 1.52
C VAL A 45 -14.98 8.10 0.35
N VAL A 46 -15.07 8.81 -0.77
CA VAL A 46 -15.63 8.27 -2.02
C VAL A 46 -14.58 7.46 -2.79
N GLU A 47 -15.03 6.51 -3.63
CA GLU A 47 -14.14 5.66 -4.43
C GLU A 47 -13.22 6.46 -5.35
N GLY A 48 -13.69 7.60 -5.87
CA GLY A 48 -12.88 8.51 -6.70
C GLY A 48 -11.64 9.04 -5.96
N THR A 49 -11.77 9.38 -4.68
CA THR A 49 -10.66 9.82 -3.84
C THR A 49 -9.65 8.70 -3.63
N VAL A 50 -10.13 7.46 -3.43
CA VAL A 50 -9.24 6.29 -3.34
C VAL A 50 -8.49 6.10 -4.65
N LYS A 51 -9.15 6.16 -5.81
CA LYS A 51 -8.48 6.06 -7.12
C LYS A 51 -7.36 7.10 -7.27
N ALA A 52 -7.60 8.35 -6.87
CA ALA A 52 -6.59 9.40 -6.89
C ALA A 52 -5.39 9.06 -5.98
N HIS A 53 -5.65 8.56 -4.76
CA HIS A 53 -4.60 8.09 -3.87
C HIS A 53 -3.82 6.90 -4.47
N VAL A 54 -4.51 5.91 -5.05
CA VAL A 54 -3.86 4.77 -5.71
C VAL A 54 -2.95 5.25 -6.82
N SER A 55 -3.42 6.11 -7.72
CA SER A 55 -2.58 6.68 -8.79
C SER A 55 -1.35 7.41 -8.25
N SER A 56 -1.51 8.20 -7.18
CA SER A 56 -0.37 8.89 -6.55
C SER A 56 0.62 7.91 -5.91
N ILE A 57 0.12 6.86 -5.25
CA ILE A 57 0.93 5.79 -4.66
C ILE A 57 1.72 5.06 -5.75
N LEU A 58 1.07 4.66 -6.85
CA LEU A 58 1.73 4.00 -7.98
C LEU A 58 2.88 4.85 -8.53
N ALA A 59 2.62 6.14 -8.75
CA ALA A 59 3.63 7.09 -9.21
C ALA A 59 4.81 7.25 -8.21
N ARG A 60 4.52 7.38 -6.91
CA ARG A 60 5.54 7.54 -5.86
C ARG A 60 6.36 6.28 -5.62
N LEU A 61 5.75 5.10 -5.74
CA LEU A 61 6.42 3.82 -5.60
C LEU A 61 7.17 3.41 -6.89
N GLY A 62 6.89 4.07 -8.02
CA GLY A 62 7.46 3.76 -9.33
C GLY A 62 6.97 2.41 -9.86
N VAL A 63 5.69 2.09 -9.66
CA VAL A 63 5.08 0.82 -10.07
C VAL A 63 3.87 1.06 -10.97
N ASP A 64 3.67 0.19 -11.95
CA ASP A 64 2.67 0.42 -13.00
C ASP A 64 1.27 -0.10 -12.65
N ASN A 65 1.16 -0.99 -11.66
CA ASN A 65 -0.11 -1.64 -11.34
C ASN A 65 -0.31 -1.92 -9.85
N ARG A 66 -1.58 -2.13 -9.48
CA ARG A 66 -1.99 -2.40 -8.10
C ARG A 66 -1.35 -3.66 -7.51
N ALA A 67 -1.03 -4.67 -8.32
CA ALA A 67 -0.42 -5.91 -7.84
C ALA A 67 1.03 -5.67 -7.43
N ALA A 68 1.78 -4.90 -8.22
CA ALA A 68 3.13 -4.46 -7.89
C ALA A 68 3.14 -3.60 -6.62
N ALA A 69 2.18 -2.69 -6.46
CA ALA A 69 2.02 -1.93 -5.21
C ALA A 69 1.73 -2.85 -4.01
N ALA A 70 0.87 -3.86 -4.17
CA ALA A 70 0.59 -4.83 -3.11
C ALA A 70 1.84 -5.64 -2.72
N VAL A 71 2.67 -6.02 -3.69
CA VAL A 71 3.96 -6.68 -3.43
C VAL A 71 4.88 -5.75 -2.63
N VAL A 72 5.00 -4.48 -3.01
CA VAL A 72 5.81 -3.49 -2.25
C VAL A 72 5.28 -3.32 -0.82
N ALA A 73 3.97 -3.30 -0.62
CA ALA A 73 3.35 -3.24 0.70
C ALA A 73 3.75 -4.45 1.57
N HIS A 74 3.71 -5.66 0.99
CA HIS A 74 4.15 -6.89 1.65
C HIS A 74 5.66 -6.90 1.94
N GLU A 75 6.50 -6.45 1.00
CA GLU A 75 7.94 -6.37 1.19
C GLU A 75 8.35 -5.34 2.25
N ALA A 76 7.63 -4.21 2.31
CA ALA A 76 7.82 -3.19 3.34
C ALA A 76 7.31 -3.63 4.72
N GLY A 77 6.39 -4.60 4.77
CA GLY A 77 5.69 -5.01 5.99
C GLY A 77 4.54 -4.07 6.37
N VAL A 78 4.05 -3.29 5.40
CA VAL A 78 2.90 -2.39 5.54
C VAL A 78 1.66 -3.14 5.08
N VAL A 79 1.21 -4.03 5.96
CA VAL A 79 -0.08 -4.73 5.83
C VAL A 79 -1.05 -4.13 6.83
N PRO A 80 -2.36 -4.08 6.49
CA PRO A 80 -3.34 -3.54 7.42
C PRO A 80 -3.39 -4.47 8.64
N PRO A 81 -3.71 -3.95 9.84
CA PRO A 81 -3.88 -4.80 11.01
C PRO A 81 -4.86 -5.93 10.66
N PRO A 82 -4.57 -7.18 11.08
CA PRO A 82 -5.46 -8.30 10.83
C PRO A 82 -6.86 -7.91 11.30
N ARG A 83 -7.86 -8.28 10.49
CA ARG A 83 -9.25 -7.90 10.72
C ARG A 83 -9.65 -8.27 12.14
N GLU A 84 -9.86 -7.27 12.99
CA GLU A 84 -10.76 -7.47 14.13
C GLU A 84 -12.11 -7.80 13.50
N HIS A 85 -12.45 -9.08 13.51
CA HIS A 85 -13.81 -9.54 13.22
C HIS A 85 -14.65 -9.01 14.38
N ASN A 86 -15.45 -7.97 14.11
CA ASN A 86 -16.61 -7.63 14.92
C ASN A 86 -17.86 -8.02 14.13
#